data_AF-A0A968T4I8-F1
#
_entry.id   AF-A0A968T4I8-F1
#
_cell.length_a   1.000
_cell.length_b   1.000
_cell.length_c   1.000
_cell.angle_alpha   90.00
_cell.angle_beta   90.00
_cell.angle_gamma   90.00
#
_symmetry.space_group_name_H-M   'P 1'
#
loop_
_entity.id
_entity.type
_entity.pdbx_description
1 polymer ?
#
loop_
_entity_poly.entity_id
_entity_poly.type
_entity_poly.pdbx_seq_one_letter_code
_entity_poly.pdbx_strand_id
1 'polypeptide(L)'
;MSNLNEITVLSGKGGTGKTSLSAAFATIDKNMVVADCDVDAANLHLILQPRNYVTEKFITGSKAQIDYSGCKNCGLCINYCRFGAIKYIQGKVSIIETSCDGCGLCEKVCTSGVVSMIPSDKSNWFIGDYRNGKLVHAR
;
A
#
# COMPACT_ATOMS: atom_id res chain seq x y z
N MET A 1 -8.08 -9.92 31.15
CA MET A 1 -8.25 -9.25 29.85
C MET A 1 -9.70 -8.85 29.74
N SER A 2 -10.01 -7.56 29.73
CA SER A 2 -11.37 -7.07 29.52
C SER A 2 -11.85 -7.51 28.13
N ASN A 3 -13.06 -8.05 28.02
CA ASN A 3 -13.67 -8.38 26.73
C ASN A 3 -13.71 -7.10 25.87
N LEU A 4 -12.99 -7.12 24.75
CA LEU A 4 -13.10 -6.10 23.71
C LEU A 4 -14.29 -6.49 22.82
N ASN A 5 -15.26 -5.59 22.71
CA ASN A 5 -16.34 -5.76 21.74
C ASN A 5 -15.83 -5.31 20.37
N GLU A 6 -15.74 -6.24 19.43
CA GLU A 6 -15.28 -5.99 18.07
C GLU A 6 -16.46 -5.97 17.09
N ILE A 7 -16.48 -4.98 16.19
CA ILE A 7 -17.47 -4.88 15.12
C ILE A 7 -16.71 -4.69 13.81
N THR A 8 -16.86 -5.65 12.90
CA THR A 8 -16.32 -5.57 11.53
C THR A 8 -17.42 -5.15 10.56
N VAL A 9 -17.17 -4.09 9.78
CA VAL A 9 -18.10 -3.61 8.75
C VAL A 9 -17.56 -3.97 7.37
N LEU A 10 -18.26 -4.86 6.66
CA LEU A 10 -17.89 -5.36 5.32
C LEU A 10 -18.96 -4.99 4.29
N SER A 11 -18.57 -4.76 3.04
CA SER A 11 -19.50 -4.47 1.94
C SER A 11 -18.93 -4.84 0.57
N GLY A 12 -19.79 -4.96 -0.44
CA GLY A 12 -19.37 -5.04 -1.84
C GLY A 12 -18.80 -3.73 -2.40
N LYS A 13 -18.33 -3.78 -3.66
CA LYS A 13 -17.88 -2.61 -4.42
C LYS A 13 -19.07 -1.72 -4.82
N GLY A 14 -18.85 -0.41 -4.99
CA GLY A 14 -19.83 0.52 -5.57
C GLY A 14 -20.68 1.29 -4.55
N GLY A 15 -20.06 2.18 -3.77
CA GLY A 15 -20.80 3.24 -3.05
C GLY A 15 -21.82 2.76 -2.02
N THR A 16 -21.59 1.62 -1.37
CA THR A 16 -22.51 0.94 -0.44
C THR A 16 -22.65 1.61 0.93
N GLY A 17 -22.01 2.76 1.16
CA GLY A 17 -22.10 3.51 2.41
C GLY A 17 -21.30 2.95 3.60
N LYS A 18 -20.42 1.95 3.39
CA LYS A 18 -19.56 1.36 4.44
C LYS A 18 -18.84 2.42 5.28
N THR A 19 -18.16 3.36 4.64
CA THR A 19 -17.41 4.42 5.35
C THR A 19 -18.32 5.33 6.17
N SER A 20 -19.51 5.66 5.65
CA SER A 20 -20.50 6.47 6.38
C SER A 20 -21.01 5.75 7.61
N LEU A 21 -21.31 4.45 7.49
CA LEU A 21 -21.76 3.64 8.61
C LEU A 21 -20.65 3.47 9.65
N SER A 22 -19.42 3.16 9.23
CA SER A 22 -18.27 3.07 10.13
C SER A 22 -17.99 4.39 10.86
N ALA A 23 -18.15 5.53 10.17
CA ALA A 23 -18.01 6.84 10.79
C ALA A 23 -19.10 7.10 11.85
N ALA A 24 -20.35 6.68 11.58
CA ALA A 24 -21.43 6.79 12.57
C ALA A 24 -21.12 5.95 13.82
N PHE A 25 -20.72 4.67 13.62
CA PHE A 25 -20.32 3.79 14.73
C PHE A 25 -19.17 4.38 15.55
N ALA A 26 -18.17 4.98 14.90
CA ALA A 26 -17.02 5.62 15.55
C ALA A 26 -17.40 6.78 16.50
N THR A 27 -18.65 7.27 16.47
CA THR A 27 -19.09 8.39 17.32
C THR A 27 -19.92 7.96 18.54
N ILE A 28 -20.28 6.69 18.65
CA ILE A 28 -21.26 6.19 19.64
C ILE A 28 -20.73 6.28 21.07
N ASP A 29 -19.46 5.94 21.30
CA ASP A 29 -18.88 5.88 22.64
C ASP A 29 -17.57 6.67 22.73
N LYS A 30 -17.07 6.84 23.96
CA LYS A 30 -15.72 7.33 24.25
C LYS A 30 -14.77 6.15 24.37
N ASN A 31 -13.53 6.34 23.91
CA ASN A 31 -12.47 5.32 23.88
C ASN A 31 -12.62 4.27 22.77
N MET A 32 -13.18 4.66 21.62
CA MET A 32 -13.27 3.79 20.45
C MET A 32 -11.94 3.72 19.70
N VAL A 33 -11.48 2.51 19.40
CA VAL A 33 -10.40 2.27 18.44
C VAL A 33 -11.05 1.91 17.11
N VAL A 34 -10.71 2.67 16.08
CA VAL A 34 -11.24 2.49 14.73
C VAL A 34 -10.08 2.19 13.80
N ALA A 35 -10.22 1.16 12.97
CA ALA A 35 -9.27 0.83 11.93
C ALA A 35 -9.93 0.98 10.56
N ASP A 36 -9.36 1.80 9.69
CA ASP A 36 -9.74 1.85 8.28
C ASP A 36 -8.86 0.90 7.48
N CYS A 37 -9.41 -0.27 7.17
CA CYS A 37 -8.72 -1.37 6.50
C CYS A 37 -9.00 -1.41 4.98
N ASP A 38 -9.44 -0.30 4.40
CA ASP A 38 -9.63 -0.22 2.95
C ASP A 38 -8.27 -0.24 2.22
N VAL A 39 -8.06 -1.25 1.37
CA VAL A 39 -6.80 -1.47 0.63
C VAL A 39 -6.59 -0.42 -0.45
N ASP A 40 -7.69 0.03 -1.09
CA ASP A 40 -7.62 0.94 -2.23
C ASP A 40 -7.61 2.40 -1.76
N ALA A 41 -8.44 2.75 -0.77
CA ALA A 41 -8.54 4.13 -0.28
C ALA A 41 -9.06 4.24 1.16
N ALA A 42 -8.15 4.26 2.14
CA ALA A 42 -8.45 4.53 3.53
C ALA A 42 -8.81 6.02 3.77
N ASN A 43 -10.10 6.36 3.65
CA ASN A 43 -10.61 7.73 3.63
C ASN A 43 -11.28 8.19 4.94
N LEU A 44 -11.42 7.33 5.96
CA LEU A 44 -12.14 7.67 7.18
C LEU A 44 -11.50 8.85 7.95
N HIS A 45 -10.20 9.05 7.77
CA HIS A 45 -9.45 10.19 8.32
C HIS A 45 -10.00 11.55 7.85
N LEU A 46 -10.65 11.64 6.68
CA LEU A 46 -11.27 12.88 6.17
C LEU A 46 -12.46 13.29 7.03
N ILE A 47 -13.19 12.31 7.57
CA ILE A 47 -14.38 12.51 8.38
C ILE A 47 -14.00 12.71 9.85
N LEU A 48 -13.14 11.84 10.38
CA LEU A 48 -12.79 11.84 11.80
C LEU A 48 -11.73 12.90 12.16
N GLN A 49 -11.00 13.41 11.18
CA GLN A 49 -9.99 14.46 11.32
C GLN A 49 -9.06 14.26 12.53
N PRO A 50 -8.40 13.10 12.64
CA PRO A 50 -7.54 12.82 13.79
C PRO A 50 -6.31 13.75 13.80
N ARG A 51 -5.72 13.90 14.98
CA ARG A 51 -4.55 14.72 15.27
C ARG A 51 -3.51 13.90 16.04
N ASN A 52 -2.34 14.47 16.31
CA ASN A 52 -1.27 13.82 17.10
C ASN A 52 -0.86 12.44 16.57
N TYR A 53 -0.54 12.37 15.27
CA TYR A 53 -0.18 11.10 14.66
C TYR A 53 1.12 10.51 15.20
N VAL A 54 1.06 9.24 15.59
CA VAL A 54 2.23 8.34 15.55
C VAL A 54 2.29 7.74 14.15
N THR A 55 3.44 7.85 13.51
CA THR A 55 3.70 7.34 12.17
C THR A 55 4.75 6.26 12.24
N GLU A 56 4.44 5.11 11.68
CA GLU A 56 5.33 3.96 11.68
C GLU A 56 5.47 3.45 10.25
N LYS A 57 6.69 3.13 9.84
CA LYS A 57 6.93 2.50 8.54
C LYS A 57 6.38 1.09 8.56
N PHE A 58 5.69 0.68 7.50
CA PHE A 58 5.36 -0.72 7.30
C PHE A 58 5.74 -1.13 5.87
N ILE A 59 6.44 -2.26 5.76
CA ILE A 59 6.94 -2.76 4.48
C ILE A 59 6.04 -3.92 4.09
N THR A 60 5.24 -3.75 3.03
CA THR A 60 4.37 -4.82 2.50
C THR A 60 4.70 -5.24 1.08
N GLY A 61 5.53 -4.47 0.38
CA GLY A 61 5.86 -4.75 -1.02
C GLY A 61 7.35 -4.62 -1.29
N SER A 62 7.71 -4.98 -2.52
CA SER A 62 9.04 -4.77 -3.08
C SER A 62 8.91 -4.13 -4.46
N LYS A 63 9.95 -3.42 -4.89
CA LYS A 63 10.05 -2.85 -6.24
C LYS A 63 11.28 -3.43 -6.91
N ALA A 64 11.16 -3.64 -8.22
CA ALA A 64 12.27 -4.12 -9.01
C ALA A 64 13.29 -2.99 -9.20
N GLN A 65 14.57 -3.30 -9.02
CA GLN A 65 15.71 -2.44 -9.33
C GLN A 65 16.63 -3.17 -10.32
N ILE A 66 17.34 -2.41 -11.16
CA ILE A 66 18.33 -2.95 -12.10
C ILE A 66 19.71 -2.41 -11.71
N ASP A 67 20.68 -3.31 -11.52
CA ASP A 67 22.09 -2.95 -11.58
C ASP A 67 22.50 -2.75 -13.04
N TYR A 68 22.62 -1.49 -13.44
CA TYR A 68 22.94 -1.13 -14.81
C TYR A 68 24.37 -1.49 -15.23
N SER A 69 25.27 -1.78 -14.30
CA SER A 69 26.66 -2.13 -14.62
C SER A 69 26.78 -3.47 -15.35
N GLY A 70 25.92 -4.44 -15.03
CA GLY A 70 25.89 -5.75 -15.67
C GLY A 70 24.73 -5.96 -16.65
N CYS A 71 23.90 -4.93 -16.88
CA CYS A 71 22.72 -5.05 -17.74
C CYS A 71 23.10 -5.11 -19.23
N LYS A 72 22.78 -6.24 -19.88
CA LYS A 72 23.02 -6.45 -21.32
C LYS A 72 21.97 -5.81 -22.25
N ASN A 73 21.03 -5.04 -21.68
CA ASN A 73 19.96 -4.37 -22.42
C ASN A 73 19.10 -5.29 -23.33
N CYS A 74 19.01 -6.58 -22.99
CA CYS A 74 18.44 -7.64 -23.85
C CYS A 74 16.89 -7.61 -23.96
N GLY A 75 16.21 -6.85 -23.11
CA GLY A 75 14.76 -6.67 -23.17
C GLY A 75 13.91 -7.84 -22.66
N LEU A 76 14.51 -8.95 -22.20
CA LEU A 76 13.74 -10.12 -21.77
C LEU A 76 12.76 -9.79 -20.63
N CYS A 77 13.20 -9.00 -19.64
CA CYS A 77 12.34 -8.57 -18.53
C CYS A 77 11.15 -7.68 -18.97
N ILE A 78 11.26 -6.98 -20.10
CA ILE A 78 10.17 -6.20 -20.70
C ILE A 78 9.06 -7.14 -21.17
N ASN A 79 9.42 -8.20 -21.89
CA ASN A 79 8.46 -9.16 -22.48
C ASN A 79 7.62 -9.89 -21.42
N TYR A 80 8.16 -10.09 -20.21
CA TYR A 80 7.47 -10.77 -19.11
C TYR A 80 6.75 -9.81 -18.15
N CYS A 81 6.92 -8.49 -18.28
CA CYS A 81 6.28 -7.53 -17.40
C CYS A 81 4.80 -7.31 -17.76
N ARG A 82 3.89 -8.03 -17.09
CA ARG A 82 2.43 -7.91 -17.30
C ARG A 82 1.85 -6.54 -16.92
N PHE A 83 2.56 -5.79 -16.08
CA PHE A 83 2.14 -4.48 -15.59
C PHE A 83 2.64 -3.33 -16.48
N GLY A 84 3.43 -3.63 -17.53
CA GLY A 84 4.03 -2.60 -18.37
C GLY A 84 5.00 -1.68 -17.62
N ALA A 85 5.53 -2.12 -16.48
CA ALA A 85 6.42 -1.35 -15.64
C ALA A 85 7.84 -1.26 -16.18
N ILE A 86 8.24 -2.14 -17.09
CA ILE A 86 9.59 -2.17 -17.66
C ILE A 86 9.50 -1.84 -19.15
N LYS A 87 10.24 -0.83 -19.62
CA LYS A 87 10.21 -0.36 -21.01
C LYS A 87 11.60 0.07 -21.48
N TYR A 88 11.76 0.24 -22.79
CA TYR A 88 12.88 1.00 -23.32
C TYR A 88 12.60 2.50 -23.19
N ILE A 89 13.47 3.21 -22.48
CA ILE A 89 13.49 4.67 -22.39
C ILE A 89 14.87 5.12 -22.87
N GLN A 90 14.92 5.96 -23.90
CA GLN A 90 16.17 6.41 -24.51
C GLN A 90 17.11 5.24 -24.89
N GLY A 91 16.53 4.15 -25.40
CA GLY A 91 17.28 2.96 -25.82
C GLY A 91 17.77 2.06 -24.67
N LYS A 92 17.45 2.37 -23.41
CA LYS A 92 17.83 1.54 -22.25
C LYS A 92 16.60 0.93 -21.58
N VAL A 93 16.70 -0.33 -21.17
CA VAL A 93 15.72 -0.95 -20.27
C VAL A 93 15.60 -0.08 -19.01
N SER A 94 14.40 0.32 -18.64
CA SER A 94 14.12 1.19 -17.50
C SER A 94 12.83 0.74 -16.80
N ILE A 95 12.76 0.96 -15.50
CA ILE A 95 11.60 0.60 -14.66
C ILE A 95 10.84 1.87 -14.27
N ILE A 96 9.55 1.88 -14.57
CA ILE A 96 8.57 2.87 -14.10
C ILE A 96 8.04 2.37 -12.76
N GLU A 97 8.60 2.90 -11.67
CA GLU A 97 8.35 2.41 -10.30
C GLU A 97 6.86 2.44 -9.90
N THR A 98 6.13 3.46 -10.35
CA THR A 98 4.70 3.65 -10.08
C THR A 98 3.82 2.59 -10.74
N SER A 99 4.29 1.96 -11.82
CA SER A 99 3.58 0.86 -12.49
C SER A 99 4.08 -0.52 -12.05
N CYS A 100 5.15 -0.60 -11.27
CA CYS A 100 5.73 -1.86 -10.82
C CYS A 100 4.92 -2.45 -9.67
N ASP A 101 4.28 -3.60 -9.88
CA ASP A 101 3.49 -4.30 -8.84
C ASP A 101 4.35 -5.06 -7.82
N GLY A 102 5.63 -5.30 -8.11
CA GLY A 102 6.51 -6.04 -7.21
C GLY A 102 6.45 -7.57 -7.34
N CYS A 103 5.82 -8.12 -8.39
CA CYS A 103 5.62 -9.57 -8.56
C CYS A 103 6.90 -10.44 -8.67
N GLY A 104 8.09 -9.85 -8.86
CA GLY A 104 9.37 -10.57 -8.91
C GLY A 104 9.67 -11.38 -10.18
N LEU A 105 8.77 -11.41 -11.17
CA LEU A 105 9.02 -12.20 -12.38
C LEU A 105 10.24 -11.71 -13.18
N CYS A 106 10.46 -10.39 -13.23
CA CYS A 106 11.60 -9.79 -13.93
C CYS A 106 12.96 -10.19 -13.36
N GLU A 107 13.06 -10.39 -12.06
CA GLU A 107 14.24 -10.93 -11.37
C GLU A 107 14.49 -12.37 -11.81
N LYS A 108 13.46 -13.22 -11.77
CA LYS A 108 13.55 -14.65 -12.14
C LYS A 108 13.95 -14.89 -13.60
N VAL A 109 13.49 -14.05 -14.53
CA VAL A 109 13.81 -14.21 -15.96
C VAL A 109 15.11 -13.50 -16.38
N CYS A 110 15.73 -12.71 -15.50
CA CYS A 110 16.94 -11.98 -15.86
C CYS A 110 18.13 -12.93 -15.99
N THR A 111 18.54 -13.24 -17.22
CA THR A 111 19.69 -14.12 -17.50
C THR A 111 21.04 -13.54 -17.07
N SER A 112 21.10 -12.23 -16.81
CA SER A 112 22.31 -11.56 -16.31
C SER A 112 22.32 -11.43 -14.78
N GLY A 113 21.23 -11.78 -14.09
CA GLY A 113 21.14 -11.72 -12.62
C GLY A 113 21.19 -10.31 -12.03
N VAL A 114 20.94 -9.27 -12.83
CA VAL A 114 21.09 -7.85 -12.41
C VAL A 114 19.78 -7.18 -11.98
N VAL A 115 18.66 -7.90 -12.04
CA VAL A 115 17.37 -7.38 -11.56
C VAL A 115 17.13 -7.97 -10.18
N SER A 116 16.88 -7.11 -9.19
CA SER A 116 16.60 -7.53 -7.81
C SER A 116 15.32 -6.89 -7.28
N MET A 117 14.66 -7.57 -6.34
CA MET A 117 13.51 -7.03 -5.63
C MET A 117 13.94 -6.36 -4.32
N ILE A 118 13.68 -5.06 -4.19
CA ILE A 118 14.06 -4.27 -3.01
C ILE A 118 12.81 -3.91 -2.22
N PRO A 119 12.82 -4.04 -0.88
CA PRO A 119 11.72 -3.58 -0.03
C PRO A 119 11.25 -2.17 -0.38
N SER A 120 9.94 -1.99 -0.55
CA SER A 120 9.33 -0.68 -0.73
C SER A 120 8.98 -0.13 0.65
N ASP A 121 9.74 0.85 1.12
CA ASP A 121 9.57 1.50 2.43
C ASP A 121 8.71 2.77 2.35
N LYS A 122 7.94 2.92 1.27
CA LYS A 122 7.13 4.11 0.99
C LYS A 122 5.78 4.12 1.71
N SER A 123 5.43 3.04 2.39
CA SER A 123 4.14 2.90 3.08
C SER A 123 4.27 3.14 4.58
N ASN A 124 3.29 3.84 5.14
CA ASN A 124 3.22 4.13 6.56
C ASN A 124 1.82 3.82 7.09
N TRP A 125 1.76 3.37 8.34
CA TRP A 125 0.51 3.35 9.09
C TRP A 125 0.54 4.44 10.15
N PHE A 126 -0.65 4.97 10.42
CA PHE A 126 -0.86 6.18 11.16
C PHE A 126 -1.84 5.88 12.30
N ILE A 127 -1.47 6.29 13.51
CA ILE A 127 -2.33 6.21 14.68
C ILE A 127 -2.55 7.63 15.16
N GLY A 128 -3.78 8.14 15.06
CA GLY A 128 -4.11 9.51 15.46
C GLY A 128 -5.30 9.55 16.43
N ASP A 129 -5.33 10.57 17.27
CA ASP A 129 -6.42 10.83 18.20
C ASP A 129 -7.55 11.60 17.49
N TYR A 130 -8.78 11.13 17.61
CA TYR A 130 -9.99 11.85 17.19
C TYR A 130 -10.97 12.01 18.35
N ARG A 131 -12.08 12.70 18.11
CA ARG A 131 -13.07 13.12 19.14
C ARG A 131 -13.51 12.01 20.12
N ASN A 132 -13.56 10.77 19.67
CA ASN A 132 -14.11 9.64 20.41
C ASN A 132 -13.09 8.52 20.67
N GLY A 133 -11.83 8.68 20.28
CA GLY A 133 -10.77 7.70 20.57
C GLY A 133 -9.62 7.78 19.57
N LYS A 134 -9.18 6.63 19.03
CA LYS A 134 -8.05 6.54 18.09
C LYS A 134 -8.49 6.03 16.72
N LEU A 135 -7.95 6.62 15.67
CA LEU A 135 -8.04 6.12 14.29
C LEU A 135 -6.70 5.53 13.89
N VAL A 136 -6.74 4.31 13.37
CA VAL A 136 -5.63 3.62 12.72
C VAL A 136 -5.94 3.51 11.23
N HIS A 137 -5.01 3.94 10.37
CA HIS A 137 -5.13 3.75 8.91
C HIS A 137 -3.76 3.70 8.24
N ALA A 138 -3.69 3.19 7.01
CA ALA A 138 -2.46 3.11 6.22
C ALA A 138 -2.51 4.03 4.99
N ARG A 139 -1.33 4.44 4.51
CA ARG A 139 -1.13 5.08 3.19
C ARG A 139 0.22 4.67 2.58
#